data_AF-A0A840CK98-F1
#
_entry.id   AF-A0A840CK98-F1
#
_cell.length_a   1.000
_cell.length_b   1.000
_cell.length_c   1.000
_cell.angle_alpha   90.00
_cell.angle_beta   90.00
_cell.angle_gamma   90.00
#
_symmetry.space_group_name_H-M   'P 1'
#
loop_
_entity.id
_entity.type
_entity.pdbx_description
1 polymer ?
#
loop_
_entity_poly.entity_id
_entity_poly.type
_entity_poly.pdbx_seq_one_letter_code
_entity_poly.pdbx_strand_id
1 'polypeptide(L)'
;MDKYDDLRKLEELRERGVISEEEFQNEKQRILNSDNYYRKDIGGMSINTYLLLMHLSQFAGFIVPGLGFIAPIVMWVVNKENPEVDKHGKNIANFMISMIIYAIVSAILIILIIGIPMLIAIAVIELVFIIIAAVKAANGEYWKYPLAIQFFT
;
A
#
# COMPACT_ATOMS: atom_id res chain seq x y z
N MET A 1 14.07 6.93 -14.15
CA MET A 1 14.97 6.37 -15.17
C MET A 1 14.22 5.23 -15.81
N ASP A 2 14.20 5.14 -17.14
CA ASP A 2 13.54 4.03 -17.85
C ASP A 2 14.50 2.84 -17.95
N LYS A 3 13.99 1.61 -17.75
CA LYS A 3 14.75 0.35 -17.84
C LYS A 3 15.46 0.22 -19.19
N TYR A 4 14.83 0.70 -20.25
CA TYR A 4 15.41 0.68 -21.59
C TYR A 4 16.54 1.69 -21.78
N ASP A 5 16.49 2.84 -21.10
CA ASP A 5 17.59 3.81 -21.12
C ASP A 5 18.85 3.25 -20.45
N ASP A 6 18.68 2.53 -19.34
CA ASP A 6 19.80 1.90 -18.63
C ASP A 6 20.39 0.74 -19.44
N LEU A 7 19.56 -0.04 -20.14
CA LEU A 7 20.04 -1.06 -21.10
C LEU A 7 20.82 -0.45 -22.27
N ARG A 8 20.35 0.68 -22.82
CA ARG A 8 21.05 1.38 -23.91
C ARG A 8 22.44 1.85 -23.50
N LYS A 9 22.56 2.47 -22.31
CA LYS A 9 23.87 2.88 -21.78
C LYS A 9 24.80 1.70 -21.55
N LEU A 10 24.26 0.58 -21.08
CA LEU A 10 25.05 -0.63 -20.88
C LEU A 10 25.58 -1.19 -22.21
N GLU A 11 24.77 -1.16 -23.27
CA GLU A 11 25.18 -1.53 -24.64
C GLU A 11 26.28 -0.58 -25.15
N GLU A 12 26.13 0.74 -24.97
CA GLU A 12 27.15 1.73 -25.35
C GLU A 12 28.50 1.49 -24.63
N LEU A 13 28.49 1.12 -23.34
CA LEU A 13 29.71 0.82 -22.59
C LEU A 13 30.43 -0.43 -23.11
N ARG A 14 29.66 -1.44 -23.52
CA ARG A 14 30.17 -2.66 -24.15
C ARG A 14 30.76 -2.36 -25.53
N GLU A 15 30.05 -1.61 -26.37
CA GLU A 15 30.53 -1.21 -27.71
C GLU A 15 31.82 -0.41 -27.65
N ARG A 16 31.96 0.45 -26.63
CA ARG A 16 33.19 1.20 -26.36
C ARG A 16 34.33 0.35 -25.78
N GLY A 17 34.10 -0.92 -25.49
CA GLY A 17 35.09 -1.81 -24.85
C GLY A 17 35.42 -1.43 -23.41
N VAL A 18 34.56 -0.67 -22.73
CA VAL A 18 34.76 -0.25 -21.33
C VAL A 18 34.51 -1.41 -20.37
N ILE A 19 33.57 -2.29 -20.73
CA ILE A 19 33.19 -3.47 -19.96
C ILE A 19 33.34 -4.72 -20.82
N SER A 20 33.63 -5.85 -20.18
CA SER A 20 33.72 -7.16 -20.82
C SER A 20 32.34 -7.71 -21.19
N GLU A 21 32.30 -8.71 -22.08
CA GLU A 21 31.06 -9.42 -22.42
C GLU A 21 30.42 -10.07 -21.18
N GLU A 22 31.23 -10.60 -20.28
CA GLU A 22 30.77 -11.23 -19.05
C GLU A 22 30.11 -10.22 -18.12
N GLU A 23 30.75 -9.06 -17.89
CA GLU A 23 30.18 -7.95 -17.12
C GLU A 23 28.89 -7.43 -17.74
N PHE A 24 28.86 -7.31 -19.07
CA PHE A 24 27.65 -6.90 -19.79
C PHE A 24 26.50 -7.87 -19.57
N GLN A 25 26.71 -9.19 -19.70
CA GLN A 25 25.65 -10.18 -19.51
C GLN A 25 25.16 -10.23 -18.05
N ASN A 26 26.08 -10.13 -17.08
CA ASN A 26 25.75 -10.11 -15.66
C ASN A 26 24.91 -8.87 -15.31
N GLU A 27 25.31 -7.69 -15.77
CA GLU A 27 24.60 -6.45 -15.45
C GLU A 27 23.29 -6.31 -16.25
N LYS A 28 23.27 -6.82 -17.50
CA LYS A 28 22.04 -6.94 -18.29
C LYS A 28 21.02 -7.83 -17.61
N GLN A 29 21.43 -8.99 -17.08
CA GLN A 29 20.52 -9.83 -16.28
C GLN A 29 20.03 -9.12 -15.03
N ARG A 30 20.90 -8.36 -14.35
CA ARG A 30 20.52 -7.54 -13.19
C ARG A 30 19.46 -6.51 -13.55
N ILE A 31 19.66 -5.74 -14.62
CA ILE A 31 18.72 -4.73 -15.12
C ILE A 31 17.42 -5.40 -15.59
N LEU A 32 17.50 -6.54 -16.30
CA LEU A 32 16.33 -7.29 -16.74
C LEU A 32 15.52 -7.86 -15.57
N ASN A 33 16.18 -8.31 -14.50
CA ASN A 33 15.55 -8.77 -13.26
C ASN A 33 15.31 -7.62 -12.26
N SER A 34 15.56 -6.37 -12.67
CA SER A 34 15.44 -5.18 -11.82
C SER A 34 14.01 -4.68 -11.70
N ASP A 35 13.00 -5.49 -12.02
CA ASP A 35 11.60 -5.13 -11.81
C ASP A 35 11.33 -4.78 -10.33
N ASN A 36 12.19 -5.23 -9.40
CA ASN A 36 12.23 -4.80 -8.01
C ASN A 36 13.03 -3.51 -7.74
N TYR A 37 14.00 -3.15 -8.58
CA TYR A 37 14.90 -1.99 -8.43
C TYR A 37 14.21 -0.66 -8.76
N TYR A 38 13.19 -0.68 -9.63
CA TYR A 38 12.39 0.52 -9.96
C TYR A 38 11.24 0.79 -9.00
N ARG A 39 11.05 -0.05 -7.96
CA ARG A 39 10.24 0.33 -6.80
C ARG A 39 10.98 1.42 -6.06
N LYS A 40 10.73 2.67 -6.45
CA LYS A 40 11.26 3.86 -5.79
C LYS A 40 11.11 3.70 -4.27
N ASP A 41 12.24 3.55 -3.58
CA ASP A 41 12.26 3.47 -2.12
C ASP A 41 11.66 4.75 -1.54
N ILE A 42 10.84 4.59 -0.51
CA ILE A 42 10.23 5.70 0.21
C ILE A 42 10.93 5.82 1.56
N GLY A 43 11.71 6.89 1.74
CA GLY A 43 12.43 7.14 2.99
C GLY A 43 13.44 6.04 3.36
N GLY A 44 14.04 5.37 2.36
CA GLY A 44 14.98 4.27 2.57
C GLY A 44 14.36 2.90 2.84
N MET A 45 13.02 2.78 2.72
CA MET A 45 12.31 1.50 2.80
C MET A 45 11.74 1.11 1.43
N SER A 46 11.65 -0.20 1.18
CA SER A 46 10.95 -0.69 -0.01
C SER A 46 9.49 -0.22 -0.02
N ILE A 47 8.94 0.04 -1.21
CA ILE A 47 7.52 0.43 -1.36
C ILE A 47 6.57 -0.57 -0.69
N ASN A 48 6.83 -1.87 -0.80
CA ASN A 48 5.98 -2.90 -0.18
C ASN A 48 5.96 -2.78 1.35
N THR A 49 7.13 -2.53 1.95
CA THR A 49 7.24 -2.25 3.39
C THR A 49 6.46 -0.99 3.76
N TYR A 50 6.59 0.07 2.95
CA TYR A 50 5.84 1.31 3.17
C TYR A 50 4.32 1.07 3.11
N LEU A 51 3.82 0.35 2.11
CA LEU A 51 2.40 0.03 1.94
C LEU A 51 1.88 -0.88 3.05
N LEU A 52 2.66 -1.90 3.45
CA LEU A 52 2.39 -2.74 4.62
C LEU A 52 2.17 -1.87 5.86
N LEU A 53 3.12 -0.98 6.16
CA LEU A 53 3.04 -0.08 7.31
C LEU A 53 1.88 0.89 7.20
N MET A 54 1.58 1.39 6.00
CA MET A 54 0.43 2.26 5.77
C MET A 54 -0.89 1.55 6.12
N HIS A 55 -1.07 0.29 5.71
CA HIS A 55 -2.26 -0.49 6.13
C HIS A 55 -2.27 -0.73 7.65
N LEU A 56 -1.16 -1.20 8.23
CA LEU A 56 -1.09 -1.50 9.67
C LEU A 56 -1.20 -0.26 10.56
N SER A 57 -0.88 0.93 10.05
CA SER A 57 -1.00 2.19 10.80
C SER A 57 -2.43 2.50 11.24
N GLN A 58 -3.44 1.88 10.61
CA GLN A 58 -4.83 1.94 11.05
C GLN A 58 -5.01 1.42 12.49
N PHE A 59 -4.17 0.48 12.94
CA PHE A 59 -4.19 -0.04 14.31
C PHE A 59 -3.53 0.88 15.34
N ALA A 60 -2.92 2.00 14.93
CA ALA A 60 -2.34 2.97 15.86
C ALA A 60 -3.38 3.55 16.83
N GLY A 61 -4.67 3.48 16.47
CA GLY A 61 -5.80 3.84 17.32
C GLY A 61 -5.89 3.06 18.63
N PHE A 62 -5.35 1.84 18.69
CA PHE A 62 -5.30 1.04 19.93
C PHE A 62 -4.30 1.58 20.96
N ILE A 63 -3.33 2.38 20.52
CA ILE A 63 -2.31 2.99 21.40
C ILE A 63 -2.71 4.43 21.71
N VAL A 64 -3.01 5.20 20.67
CA VAL A 64 -3.40 6.61 20.78
C VAL A 64 -4.73 6.80 20.08
N PRO A 65 -5.82 7.11 20.81
CA PRO A 65 -7.13 7.34 20.21
C PRO A 65 -7.06 8.38 19.07
N GLY A 66 -7.68 8.05 17.93
CA GLY A 66 -7.67 8.90 16.74
C GLY A 66 -6.48 8.69 15.79
N LEU A 67 -5.34 8.19 16.29
CA LEU A 67 -4.13 8.05 15.46
C LEU A 67 -4.30 7.00 14.34
N GLY A 68 -5.15 6.00 14.54
CA GLY A 68 -5.51 5.02 13.52
C GLY A 68 -6.20 5.61 12.28
N PHE A 69 -6.84 6.77 12.40
CA PHE A 69 -7.42 7.48 11.25
C PHE A 69 -6.40 8.41 10.59
N ILE A 70 -5.55 9.03 11.39
CA ILE A 70 -4.63 10.09 10.95
C ILE A 70 -3.39 9.49 10.28
N ALA A 71 -2.76 8.51 10.91
CA ALA A 71 -1.51 7.92 10.44
C ALA A 71 -1.56 7.39 8.99
N PRO A 72 -2.54 6.55 8.59
CA PRO A 72 -2.59 6.05 7.20
C PRO A 72 -2.83 7.16 6.18
N ILE A 73 -3.62 8.19 6.53
CA ILE A 73 -3.94 9.30 5.63
C ILE A 73 -2.74 10.23 5.47
N VAL A 74 -1.99 10.50 6.54
CA VAL A 74 -0.73 11.26 6.45
C VAL A 74 0.28 10.51 5.59
N MET A 75 0.45 9.20 5.84
CA MET A 75 1.32 8.35 5.00
C MET A 75 0.89 8.39 3.52
N TRP A 76 -0.41 8.33 3.24
CA TRP A 76 -0.90 8.45 1.86
C TRP A 76 -0.59 9.82 1.26
N VAL A 77 -0.99 10.93 1.90
CA VAL A 77 -0.88 12.27 1.34
C VAL A 77 0.57 12.70 1.12
N VAL A 78 1.50 12.33 2.02
CA VAL A 78 2.92 12.70 1.89
C VAL A 78 3.57 12.03 0.67
N ASN A 79 3.13 10.83 0.29
CA ASN A 79 3.73 10.05 -0.79
C ASN A 79 2.77 9.77 -1.96
N LYS A 80 1.66 10.52 -2.06
CA LYS A 80 0.59 10.32 -3.05
C LYS A 80 1.02 10.45 -4.50
N GLU A 81 2.18 11.05 -4.78
CA GLU A 81 2.71 11.14 -6.14
C GLU A 81 3.18 9.78 -6.67
N ASN A 82 3.44 8.81 -5.78
CA ASN A 82 3.69 7.43 -6.17
C ASN A 82 2.35 6.74 -6.46
N PRO A 83 2.13 6.21 -7.69
CA PRO A 83 0.85 5.61 -8.09
C PRO A 83 0.39 4.44 -7.21
N GLU A 84 1.31 3.62 -6.71
CA GLU A 84 0.94 2.50 -5.83
C GLU A 84 0.54 3.00 -4.43
N VAL A 85 1.20 4.04 -3.91
CA VAL A 85 0.78 4.69 -2.66
C VAL A 85 -0.60 5.33 -2.84
N ASP A 86 -0.85 6.03 -3.95
CA ASP A 86 -2.14 6.66 -4.20
C ASP A 86 -3.27 5.64 -4.28
N LYS A 87 -3.03 4.54 -5.01
CA LYS A 87 -3.98 3.44 -5.17
C LYS A 87 -4.33 2.79 -3.83
N HIS A 88 -3.34 2.44 -3.01
CA HIS A 88 -3.58 1.86 -1.69
C HIS A 88 -4.20 2.87 -0.72
N GLY A 89 -3.77 4.13 -0.76
CA GLY A 89 -4.28 5.21 0.07
C GLY A 89 -5.76 5.51 -0.17
N LYS A 90 -6.19 5.60 -1.44
CA LYS A 90 -7.61 5.72 -1.82
C LYS A 90 -8.43 4.54 -1.32
N ASN A 91 -7.91 3.32 -1.45
CA ASN A 91 -8.56 2.11 -0.98
C ASN A 91 -8.74 2.11 0.54
N ILE A 92 -7.71 2.52 1.30
CA ILE A 92 -7.78 2.70 2.76
C ILE A 92 -8.81 3.78 3.11
N ALA A 93 -8.76 4.96 2.48
CA ALA A 93 -9.69 6.05 2.76
C ALA A 93 -11.15 5.65 2.50
N ASN A 94 -11.41 4.96 1.37
CA ASN A 94 -12.72 4.41 1.04
C ASN A 94 -13.22 3.44 2.12
N PHE A 95 -12.38 2.51 2.55
CA PHE A 95 -12.72 1.54 3.60
C PHE A 95 -12.99 2.23 4.93
N MET A 96 -12.13 3.15 5.34
CA MET A 96 -12.23 3.88 6.59
C MET A 96 -13.52 4.71 6.68
N ILE A 97 -13.86 5.45 5.61
CA ILE A 97 -15.13 6.19 5.52
C ILE A 97 -16.32 5.21 5.58
N SER A 98 -16.22 4.07 4.89
CA SER A 98 -17.29 3.05 4.89
C SER A 98 -17.51 2.47 6.29
N MET A 99 -16.45 2.10 7.01
CA MET A 99 -16.55 1.56 8.36
C MET A 99 -17.12 2.60 9.34
N ILE A 100 -16.75 3.88 9.20
CA ILE A 100 -17.34 4.97 10.00
C ILE A 100 -18.85 5.08 9.75
N ILE A 101 -19.28 5.05 8.48
CA ILE A 101 -20.71 5.09 8.15
C ILE A 101 -21.44 3.88 8.76
N TYR A 102 -20.88 2.68 8.64
CA TYR A 102 -21.46 1.47 9.20
C TYR A 102 -21.53 1.51 10.73
N ALA A 103 -20.50 2.06 11.39
CA ALA A 103 -20.47 2.24 12.83
C ALA A 103 -21.53 3.25 13.29
N ILE A 104 -21.70 4.38 12.59
CA ILE A 104 -22.74 5.39 12.91
C ILE A 104 -24.14 4.78 12.79
N VAL A 105 -24.41 4.07 11.68
CA VAL A 105 -25.70 3.38 11.48
C VAL A 105 -25.93 2.35 12.58
N SER A 106 -24.92 1.55 12.90
CA SER A 106 -25.01 0.53 13.95
C SER A 106 -25.23 1.16 15.34
N ALA A 107 -24.59 2.29 15.63
CA ALA A 107 -24.78 3.03 16.88
C ALA A 107 -26.22 3.54 17.04
N ILE A 108 -26.83 4.05 15.97
CA ILE A 108 -28.26 4.43 15.98
C ILE A 108 -29.13 3.20 16.25
N LEU A 109 -28.81 2.06 15.65
CA LEU A 109 -29.55 0.80 15.82
C LEU A 109 -29.36 0.14 17.19
N ILE A 110 -28.51 0.67 18.08
CA ILE A 110 -28.41 0.19 19.47
C ILE A 110 -29.75 0.32 20.19
N ILE A 111 -30.55 1.35 19.88
CA ILE A 111 -31.89 1.52 20.46
C ILE A 111 -32.83 0.35 20.16
N LEU A 112 -32.53 -0.40 19.09
CA LEU A 112 -33.25 -1.60 18.66
C LEU A 112 -32.55 -2.90 19.09
N ILE A 113 -31.53 -2.83 19.96
CA ILE A 113 -30.71 -3.94 20.49
C ILE A 113 -29.80 -4.60 19.43
N ILE A 114 -30.12 -4.52 18.15
CA ILE A 114 -29.32 -5.11 17.05
C ILE A 114 -28.01 -4.36 16.76
N GLY A 115 -27.87 -3.11 17.21
CA GLY A 115 -26.67 -2.30 16.96
C GLY A 115 -25.39 -2.86 17.59
N ILE A 116 -25.49 -3.46 18.78
CA ILE A 116 -24.31 -4.00 19.50
C ILE A 116 -23.68 -5.18 18.73
N PRO A 117 -24.43 -6.23 18.32
CA PRO A 117 -23.90 -7.28 17.45
C PRO A 117 -23.27 -6.74 16.15
N MET A 118 -23.85 -5.72 15.53
CA MET A 118 -23.30 -5.12 14.31
C MET A 118 -21.96 -4.43 14.56
N LEU A 119 -21.82 -3.66 15.65
CA LEU A 119 -20.54 -3.02 16.00
C LEU A 119 -19.43 -4.06 16.25
N ILE A 120 -19.76 -5.17 16.91
CA ILE A 120 -18.81 -6.28 17.11
C ILE A 120 -18.40 -6.88 15.75
N ALA A 121 -19.36 -7.14 14.86
CA ALA A 121 -19.07 -7.66 13.54
C ALA A 121 -18.18 -6.72 12.71
N ILE A 122 -18.46 -5.41 12.75
CA ILE A 122 -17.65 -4.38 12.08
C ILE A 122 -16.21 -4.41 12.61
N ALA A 123 -16.02 -4.42 13.92
CA ALA A 123 -14.68 -4.44 14.53
C ALA A 123 -13.87 -5.69 14.12
N VAL A 124 -14.51 -6.85 14.07
CA VAL A 124 -13.86 -8.10 13.61
C VAL A 124 -13.51 -8.03 12.12
N ILE A 125 -14.44 -7.55 11.28
CA ILE A 125 -14.22 -7.39 9.84
C ILE A 125 -13.05 -6.43 9.57
N GLU A 126 -13.03 -5.28 10.26
CA GLU A 126 -11.98 -4.27 10.14
C GLU A 126 -10.61 -4.85 10.49
N LEU A 127 -10.50 -5.54 11.64
CA LEU A 127 -9.28 -6.22 12.05
C LEU A 127 -8.78 -7.21 10.99
N VAL A 128 -9.65 -8.12 10.54
CA VAL A 128 -9.27 -9.17 9.58
C VAL A 128 -8.88 -8.57 8.23
N PHE A 129 -9.66 -7.63 7.72
CA PHE A 129 -9.41 -7.06 6.39
C PHE A 129 -8.15 -6.21 6.36
N ILE A 130 -7.85 -5.45 7.42
CA ILE A 130 -6.61 -4.68 7.51
C ILE A 130 -5.40 -5.61 7.49
N ILE A 131 -5.43 -6.72 8.23
CA ILE A 131 -4.35 -7.71 8.24
C ILE A 131 -4.17 -8.34 6.85
N ILE A 132 -5.25 -8.73 6.17
CA ILE A 132 -5.17 -9.32 4.82
C ILE A 132 -4.57 -8.31 3.83
N ALA A 133 -5.06 -7.07 3.84
CA ALA A 133 -4.56 -6.02 2.96
C ALA A 133 -3.08 -5.71 3.21
N ALA A 134 -2.67 -5.66 4.49
CA ALA A 134 -1.30 -5.48 4.92
C ALA A 134 -0.37 -6.60 4.41
N VAL A 135 -0.75 -7.87 4.61
CA VAL A 135 0.02 -9.03 4.13
C VAL A 135 0.13 -9.04 2.60
N LYS A 136 -0.97 -8.75 1.89
CA LYS A 136 -0.94 -8.66 0.43
C LYS A 136 -0.06 -7.52 -0.06
N ALA A 137 -0.12 -6.35 0.58
CA ALA A 137 0.75 -5.22 0.26
C ALA A 137 2.23 -5.56 0.48
N ALA A 138 2.58 -6.29 1.55
CA ALA A 138 3.94 -6.77 1.78
C ALA A 138 4.45 -7.66 0.63
N ASN A 139 3.57 -8.49 0.06
CA ASN A 139 3.87 -9.33 -1.09
C ASN A 139 3.83 -8.57 -2.43
N GLY A 140 3.52 -7.27 -2.42
CA GLY A 140 3.40 -6.45 -3.64
C GLY A 140 2.09 -6.68 -4.39
N GLU A 141 1.08 -7.24 -3.72
CA GLU A 141 -0.25 -7.46 -4.26
C GLU A 141 -1.19 -6.35 -3.80
N TYR A 142 -2.03 -5.88 -4.73
CA TYR A 142 -3.13 -4.99 -4.40
C TYR A 142 -4.37 -5.80 -4.01
N TRP A 143 -4.96 -5.47 -2.86
CA TRP A 143 -6.22 -6.05 -2.41
C TRP A 143 -7.24 -4.97 -2.10
N LYS A 144 -8.32 -4.94 -2.87
CA LYS A 144 -9.42 -4.02 -2.63
C LYS A 144 -10.16 -4.46 -1.38
N TYR A 145 -10.35 -3.53 -0.43
CA TYR A 145 -11.12 -3.80 0.77
C TYR A 145 -12.56 -4.18 0.38
N PRO A 146 -13.04 -5.39 0.74
CA PRO A 146 -14.44 -5.73 0.60
C PRO A 146 -15.28 -4.81 1.48
N LEU A 147 -16.53 -4.56 1.07
CA LEU A 147 -17.46 -3.64 1.74
C LEU A 147 -17.01 -2.16 1.73
N ALA A 148 -15.88 -1.81 1.11
CA ALA A 148 -15.53 -0.41 0.89
C ALA A 148 -16.39 0.19 -0.23
N ILE A 149 -17.15 1.23 0.09
CA ILE A 149 -17.82 2.11 -0.86
C ILE A 149 -16.75 2.95 -1.57
N GLN A 150 -16.81 3.03 -2.90
CA GLN A 150 -15.82 3.77 -3.70
C GLN A 150 -16.18 5.25 -3.79
N PHE A 151 -15.62 6.06 -2.90
CA PHE A 151 -15.68 7.52 -2.98
C PHE A 151 -14.59 8.09 -3.89
N PHE A 152 -13.41 7.46 -3.85
CA PHE A 152 -12.27 7.79 -4.69
C PHE A 152 -11.93 6.62 -5.62
N THR A 153 -11.67 6.92 -6.90
CA THR A 153 -11.26 5.97 -7.95
C THR A 153 -9.85 6.22 -8.46
#